data_AF-A0A963MG00-F1
#
_entry.id   AF-A0A963MG00-F1
#
_cell.length_a   1.000
_cell.length_b   1.000
_cell.length_c   1.000
_cell.angle_alpha   90.00
_cell.angle_beta   90.00
_cell.angle_gamma   90.00
#
_symmetry.space_group_name_H-M   'P 1'
#
loop_
_entity.id
_entity.type
_entity.pdbx_description
1 polymer ?
#
loop_
_entity_poly.entity_id
_entity_poly.type
_entity_poly.pdbx_seq_one_letter_code
_entity_poly.pdbx_strand_id
1 'polypeptide(L)'
;MAEPLKSHFGADVPGTIATMVAAVHPEFPSRAFVRDALLGYEALELMPRGRHIARALHRHLPQDYPRAVAILVASAEQPVARTVGSGMGGFLFMPHMFFIAEYGLPHFEPSMRALHALTQRFTAEFAIRPFLQHDMARTLARLEQWSTDRSEHVRRLVSEGTRPRLPWAPRLPQFQRDPQPVLRLLE
;
A
#
# COMPACT_ATOMS: atom_id res chain seq x y z
N MET A 1 7.86 25.37 -16.08
CA MET A 1 6.69 24.74 -15.43
C MET A 1 7.20 23.55 -14.65
N ALA A 2 6.66 23.28 -13.46
CA ALA A 2 7.02 22.05 -12.72
C ALA A 2 6.52 20.82 -13.50
N GLU A 3 7.27 19.72 -13.45
CA GLU A 3 6.86 18.46 -14.08
C GLU A 3 5.62 17.87 -13.38
N PRO A 4 4.72 17.19 -14.12
CA PRO A 4 3.60 16.48 -13.52
C PRO A 4 4.08 15.41 -12.52
N LEU A 5 3.35 15.24 -11.40
CA LEU A 5 3.71 14.29 -10.34
C LEU A 5 3.92 12.84 -10.85
N LYS A 6 3.15 12.43 -11.86
CA LYS A 6 3.26 11.10 -12.48
C LYS A 6 4.60 10.84 -13.17
N SER A 7 5.31 11.89 -13.59
CA SER A 7 6.62 11.78 -14.23
C SER A 7 7.68 11.23 -13.28
N HIS A 8 7.51 11.42 -11.97
CA HIS A 8 8.36 10.81 -10.95
C HIS A 8 8.05 9.32 -10.69
N PHE A 9 6.99 8.79 -11.29
CA PHE A 9 6.54 7.40 -11.17
C PHE A 9 6.63 6.71 -12.54
N GLY A 10 7.84 6.74 -13.11
CA GLY A 10 8.15 6.28 -14.45
C GLY A 10 8.33 4.76 -14.59
N ALA A 11 8.82 4.34 -15.74
CA ALA A 11 9.04 2.94 -16.09
C ALA A 11 10.14 2.24 -15.27
N ASP A 12 10.96 3.02 -14.55
CA ASP A 12 11.97 2.53 -13.63
C ASP A 12 11.35 1.88 -12.38
N VAL A 13 10.12 2.26 -12.02
CA VAL A 13 9.45 1.77 -10.81
C VAL A 13 9.16 0.25 -10.88
N PRO A 14 8.49 -0.29 -11.93
CA PRO A 14 8.33 -1.74 -12.06
C PRO A 14 9.65 -2.50 -12.06
N GLY A 15 10.70 -1.97 -12.72
CA GLY A 15 12.02 -2.59 -12.74
C GLY A 15 12.64 -2.67 -11.34
N THR A 16 12.53 -1.60 -10.56
CA THR A 16 13.00 -1.53 -9.18
C THR A 16 12.27 -2.55 -8.29
N ILE A 17 10.94 -2.60 -8.38
CA ILE A 17 10.12 -3.56 -7.63
C ILE A 17 10.49 -5.00 -8.01
N ALA A 18 10.70 -5.28 -9.30
CA ALA A 18 11.08 -6.60 -9.78
C ALA A 18 12.40 -7.07 -9.16
N THR A 19 13.39 -6.19 -9.08
CA THR A 19 14.68 -6.47 -8.42
C THR A 19 14.50 -6.77 -6.93
N MET A 20 13.71 -5.95 -6.23
CA MET A 20 13.44 -6.14 -4.79
C MET A 20 12.74 -7.48 -4.51
N VAL A 21 11.73 -7.82 -5.31
CA VAL A 21 10.99 -9.08 -5.18
C VAL A 21 11.89 -10.27 -5.51
N ALA A 22 12.66 -10.21 -6.60
CA ALA A 22 13.56 -11.29 -7.01
C ALA A 22 14.67 -11.57 -5.98
N ALA A 23 15.09 -10.56 -5.20
CA ALA A 23 16.09 -10.75 -4.14
C ALA A 23 15.60 -11.66 -3.00
N VAL A 24 14.28 -11.70 -2.74
CA VAL A 24 13.67 -12.54 -1.69
C VAL A 24 12.86 -13.72 -2.25
N HIS A 25 12.58 -13.70 -3.55
CA HIS A 25 11.86 -14.74 -4.28
C HIS A 25 12.50 -14.95 -5.67
N PRO A 26 13.59 -15.74 -5.78
CA PRO A 26 14.37 -15.86 -7.02
C PRO A 26 13.63 -16.40 -8.23
N GLU A 27 12.53 -17.14 -8.02
CA GLU A 27 11.67 -17.68 -9.08
C GLU A 27 10.73 -16.64 -9.68
N PHE A 28 10.72 -15.40 -9.16
CA PHE A 28 9.85 -14.34 -9.65
C PHE A 28 10.13 -14.03 -11.13
N PRO A 29 9.12 -14.06 -12.00
CA PRO A 29 9.31 -13.87 -13.44
C PRO A 29 9.48 -12.39 -13.81
N SER A 30 10.55 -11.75 -13.34
CA SER A 30 10.80 -10.30 -13.42
C SER A 30 10.58 -9.71 -14.81
N ARG A 31 11.05 -10.38 -15.88
CA ARG A 31 10.87 -9.91 -17.27
C ARG A 31 9.39 -9.87 -17.68
N ALA A 32 8.63 -10.92 -17.34
CA ALA A 32 7.20 -10.98 -17.65
C ALA A 32 6.41 -9.95 -16.83
N PHE A 33 6.74 -9.82 -15.54
CA PHE A 33 6.16 -8.82 -14.66
C PHE A 33 6.38 -7.39 -15.17
N VAL A 34 7.62 -7.00 -15.50
CA VAL A 34 7.93 -5.64 -15.97
C VAL A 34 7.21 -5.35 -17.28
N ARG A 35 7.21 -6.30 -18.23
CA ARG A 35 6.48 -6.15 -19.50
C ARG A 35 4.99 -5.90 -19.25
N ASP A 36 4.35 -6.71 -18.42
CA ASP A 36 2.91 -6.60 -18.16
C ASP A 36 2.58 -5.34 -17.34
N ALA A 37 3.45 -4.92 -16.44
CA ALA A 37 3.32 -3.69 -15.66
C ALA A 37 3.52 -2.43 -16.52
N LEU A 38 4.25 -2.50 -17.62
CA LEU A 38 4.47 -1.37 -18.53
C LEU A 38 3.45 -1.31 -19.69
N LEU A 39 2.66 -2.37 -19.90
CA LEU A 39 1.64 -2.39 -20.94
C LEU A 39 0.58 -1.30 -20.71
N GLY A 40 0.51 -0.33 -21.62
CA GLY A 40 -0.43 0.81 -21.55
C GLY A 40 -0.10 1.86 -20.48
N TYR A 41 1.08 1.78 -19.85
CA TYR A 41 1.44 2.56 -18.66
C TYR A 41 1.52 4.07 -18.89
N GLU A 42 1.92 4.50 -20.10
CA GLU A 42 2.07 5.94 -20.42
C GLU A 42 0.75 6.71 -20.37
N ALA A 43 -0.37 6.05 -20.70
CA ALA A 43 -1.70 6.66 -20.67
C ALA A 43 -2.26 6.81 -19.24
N LEU A 44 -1.62 6.22 -18.23
CA LEU A 44 -2.12 6.20 -16.85
C LEU A 44 -1.62 7.39 -16.04
N GLU A 45 -2.52 7.93 -15.22
CA GLU A 45 -2.20 8.86 -14.14
C GLU A 45 -1.60 8.12 -12.92
N LEU A 46 -1.10 8.87 -11.92
CA LEU A 46 -0.35 8.31 -10.78
C LEU A 46 -1.06 7.16 -10.05
N MET A 47 -2.27 7.38 -9.54
CA MET A 47 -2.99 6.36 -8.76
C MET A 47 -3.34 5.13 -9.63
N PRO A 48 -3.84 5.27 -10.87
CA PRO A 48 -3.96 4.15 -11.80
C PRO A 48 -2.67 3.39 -12.07
N ARG A 49 -1.51 4.07 -12.20
CA ARG A 49 -0.20 3.39 -12.36
C ARG A 49 0.10 2.48 -11.17
N GLY A 50 -0.11 2.96 -9.95
CA GLY A 50 0.07 2.15 -8.75
C GLY A 50 -0.80 0.89 -8.75
N ARG A 51 -2.09 1.02 -9.06
CA ARG A 51 -3.02 -0.13 -9.14
C ARG A 51 -2.67 -1.09 -10.28
N HIS A 52 -2.23 -0.56 -11.41
CA HIS A 52 -1.80 -1.36 -12.55
C HIS A 52 -0.60 -2.25 -12.20
N ILE A 53 0.40 -1.69 -11.51
CA ILE A 53 1.54 -2.46 -10.99
C ILE A 53 1.07 -3.50 -9.95
N ALA A 54 0.16 -3.14 -9.04
CA ALA A 54 -0.38 -4.08 -8.05
C ALA A 54 -1.07 -5.29 -8.71
N ARG A 55 -1.83 -5.06 -9.79
CA ARG A 55 -2.44 -6.14 -10.58
C ARG A 55 -1.41 -7.00 -11.30
N ALA A 56 -0.35 -6.39 -11.83
CA ALA A 56 0.75 -7.14 -12.42
C ALA A 56 1.46 -8.00 -11.35
N LEU A 57 1.70 -7.46 -10.14
CA LEU A 57 2.23 -8.23 -9.00
C LEU A 57 1.34 -9.43 -8.69
N HIS A 58 0.02 -9.25 -8.60
CA HIS A 58 -0.92 -10.35 -8.34
C HIS A 58 -0.90 -11.46 -9.38
N ARG A 59 -0.65 -11.14 -10.66
CA ARG A 59 -0.53 -12.17 -11.71
C ARG A 59 0.77 -12.98 -11.59
N HIS A 60 1.84 -12.38 -11.08
CA HIS A 60 3.19 -12.94 -11.11
C HIS A 60 3.70 -13.42 -9.74
N LEU A 61 3.00 -13.10 -8.66
CA LEU A 61 3.22 -13.65 -7.32
C LEU A 61 2.43 -14.95 -7.12
N PRO A 62 2.78 -15.75 -6.08
CA PRO A 62 1.97 -16.89 -5.67
C PRO A 62 0.50 -16.48 -5.46
N GLN A 63 -0.45 -17.33 -5.89
CA GLN A 63 -1.87 -17.05 -5.72
C GLN A 63 -2.34 -17.21 -4.26
N ASP A 64 -1.54 -17.87 -3.42
CA ASP A 64 -1.72 -17.84 -1.97
C ASP A 64 -1.38 -16.45 -1.43
N TYR A 65 -2.41 -15.67 -1.08
CA TYR A 65 -2.25 -14.29 -0.63
C TYR A 65 -1.32 -14.14 0.59
N PRO A 66 -1.44 -14.95 1.67
CA PRO A 66 -0.52 -14.85 2.81
C PRO A 66 0.95 -15.00 2.40
N ARG A 67 1.27 -15.92 1.49
CA ARG A 67 2.62 -16.06 0.93
C ARG A 67 3.01 -14.86 0.07
N ALA A 68 2.12 -14.39 -0.81
CA ALA A 68 2.40 -13.25 -1.68
C ALA A 68 2.68 -11.96 -0.91
N VAL A 69 1.86 -11.65 0.10
CA VAL A 69 2.04 -10.44 0.91
C VAL A 69 3.29 -10.52 1.78
N ALA A 70 3.66 -11.71 2.26
CA ALA A 70 4.92 -11.90 2.98
C ALA A 70 6.14 -11.62 2.09
N ILE A 71 6.11 -12.05 0.83
CA ILE A 71 7.15 -11.73 -0.17
C ILE A 71 7.23 -10.21 -0.37
N LEU A 72 6.09 -9.53 -0.51
CA LEU A 72 6.05 -8.07 -0.68
C LEU A 72 6.64 -7.33 0.52
N VAL A 73 6.30 -7.74 1.74
CA VAL A 73 6.88 -7.16 2.97
C VAL A 73 8.39 -7.38 3.02
N ALA A 74 8.87 -8.61 2.79
CA ALA A 74 10.30 -8.92 2.79
C ALA A 74 11.07 -8.14 1.70
N SER A 75 10.46 -7.95 0.53
CA SER A 75 11.06 -7.19 -0.56
C SER A 75 11.25 -5.70 -0.19
N ALA A 76 10.41 -5.17 0.70
CA ALA A 76 10.48 -3.77 1.13
C ALA A 76 11.62 -3.46 2.13
N GLU A 77 12.32 -4.50 2.60
CA GLU A 77 13.53 -4.38 3.41
C GLU A 77 14.80 -4.36 2.56
N GLN A 78 14.69 -4.67 1.26
CA GLN A 78 15.84 -4.70 0.36
C GLN A 78 16.35 -3.28 0.08
N PRO A 79 17.68 -3.11 -0.04
CA PRO A 79 18.26 -1.81 -0.35
C PRO A 79 17.79 -1.34 -1.73
N VAL A 80 17.36 -0.09 -1.82
CA VAL A 80 16.89 0.51 -3.06
C VAL A 80 17.94 1.49 -3.56
N ALA A 81 18.47 1.26 -4.76
CA ALA A 81 19.46 2.15 -5.40
C ALA A 81 18.88 3.51 -5.83
N ARG A 82 17.55 3.65 -5.81
CA ARG A 82 16.85 4.89 -6.15
C ARG A 82 17.10 5.91 -5.03
N THR A 83 17.76 7.01 -5.36
CA THR A 83 18.11 8.08 -4.41
C THR A 83 16.87 8.55 -3.65
N VAL A 84 16.77 8.17 -2.38
CA VAL A 84 15.69 8.54 -1.44
C VAL A 84 15.82 10.02 -0.99
N GLY A 85 16.28 10.89 -1.90
CA GLY A 85 16.49 12.33 -1.68
C GLY A 85 15.42 13.22 -2.32
N SER A 86 14.53 12.65 -3.14
CA SER A 86 13.31 13.33 -3.59
C SER A 86 12.15 12.83 -2.73
N GLY A 87 11.29 13.72 -2.23
CA GLY A 87 10.14 13.40 -1.36
C GLY A 87 9.14 12.36 -1.91
N MET A 88 9.38 11.85 -3.12
CA MET A 88 8.63 10.80 -3.81
C MET A 88 9.19 9.38 -3.61
N GLY A 89 10.31 9.18 -2.89
CA GLY A 89 10.92 7.86 -2.69
C GLY A 89 9.94 6.80 -2.12
N GLY A 90 9.05 7.22 -1.21
CA GLY A 90 8.03 6.33 -0.63
C GLY A 90 7.00 5.82 -1.65
N PHE A 91 6.74 6.54 -2.75
CA PHE A 91 5.72 6.11 -3.73
C PHE A 91 6.07 4.78 -4.39
N LEU A 92 7.34 4.35 -4.36
CA LEU A 92 7.77 3.01 -4.76
C LEU A 92 6.92 1.90 -4.11
N PHE A 93 6.45 2.11 -2.89
CA PHE A 93 5.65 1.16 -2.13
C PHE A 93 4.13 1.33 -2.30
N MET A 94 3.68 2.34 -3.04
CA MET A 94 2.25 2.54 -3.34
C MET A 94 1.59 1.30 -4.00
N PRO A 95 2.23 0.58 -4.96
CA PRO A 95 1.68 -0.66 -5.49
C PRO A 95 1.49 -1.76 -4.44
N HIS A 96 2.35 -1.81 -3.40
CA HIS A 96 2.24 -2.80 -2.33
C HIS A 96 0.98 -2.53 -1.49
N MET A 97 0.70 -1.27 -1.21
CA MET A 97 -0.52 -0.86 -0.51
C MET A 97 -1.77 -1.19 -1.33
N PHE A 98 -1.78 -0.92 -2.63
CA PHE A 98 -2.91 -1.28 -3.48
C PHE A 98 -3.08 -2.79 -3.61
N PHE A 99 -2.01 -3.57 -3.61
CA PHE A 99 -2.09 -5.02 -3.59
C PHE A 99 -2.86 -5.51 -2.35
N ILE A 100 -2.51 -5.02 -1.16
CA ILE A 100 -3.20 -5.39 0.08
C ILE A 100 -4.67 -4.92 0.06
N ALA A 101 -4.92 -3.71 -0.43
CA ALA A 101 -6.26 -3.16 -0.52
C ALA A 101 -7.18 -3.95 -1.45
N GLU A 102 -6.67 -4.43 -2.59
CA GLU A 102 -7.44 -5.14 -3.61
C GLU A 102 -7.61 -6.63 -3.29
N TYR A 103 -6.60 -7.30 -2.71
CA TYR A 103 -6.58 -8.76 -2.57
C TYR A 103 -6.61 -9.24 -1.11
N GLY A 104 -6.41 -8.35 -0.14
CA GLY A 104 -6.19 -8.74 1.25
C GLY A 104 -7.42 -8.86 2.13
N LEU A 105 -8.60 -8.47 1.64
CA LEU A 105 -9.82 -8.42 2.45
C LEU A 105 -10.20 -9.77 3.09
N PRO A 106 -10.10 -10.92 2.38
CA PRO A 106 -10.38 -12.23 2.99
C PRO A 106 -9.34 -12.69 4.02
N HIS A 107 -8.19 -12.01 4.08
CA HIS A 107 -7.01 -12.42 4.86
C HIS A 107 -6.62 -11.34 5.88
N PHE A 108 -7.53 -11.05 6.81
CA PHE A 108 -7.38 -9.95 7.76
C PHE A 108 -6.03 -9.92 8.50
N GLU A 109 -5.61 -11.03 9.12
CA GLU A 109 -4.39 -11.03 9.94
C GLU A 109 -3.10 -10.84 9.12
N PRO A 110 -2.86 -11.57 8.01
CA PRO A 110 -1.75 -11.27 7.12
C PRO A 110 -1.76 -9.82 6.61
N SER A 111 -2.93 -9.31 6.23
CA SER A 111 -3.08 -7.93 5.73
C SER A 111 -2.75 -6.90 6.80
N MET A 112 -3.26 -7.02 8.02
CA MET A 112 -2.96 -6.07 9.09
C MET A 112 -1.48 -6.06 9.46
N ARG A 113 -0.82 -7.23 9.49
CA ARG A 113 0.64 -7.28 9.71
C ARG A 113 1.40 -6.58 8.59
N ALA A 114 1.00 -6.80 7.34
CA ALA A 114 1.63 -6.16 6.20
C ALA A 114 1.40 -4.64 6.16
N LEU A 115 0.20 -4.17 6.48
CA LEU A 115 -0.11 -2.73 6.58
C LEU A 115 0.71 -2.07 7.69
N HIS A 116 0.85 -2.72 8.85
CA HIS A 116 1.69 -2.23 9.95
C HIS A 116 3.16 -2.09 9.53
N ALA A 117 3.71 -3.11 8.87
CA ALA A 117 5.10 -3.07 8.41
C ALA A 117 5.31 -1.99 7.32
N LEU A 118 4.47 -2.00 6.29
CA LEU A 118 4.64 -1.16 5.11
C LEU A 118 4.26 0.30 5.36
N THR A 119 3.39 0.61 6.35
CA THR A 119 3.00 2.00 6.62
C THR A 119 4.18 2.88 7.02
N GLN A 120 5.27 2.26 7.46
CA GLN A 120 6.54 2.90 7.83
C GLN A 120 7.44 3.21 6.63
N ARG A 121 7.10 2.70 5.43
CA ARG A 121 7.79 2.96 4.16
C ARG A 121 6.98 3.91 3.26
N PHE A 122 5.66 3.78 3.30
CA PHE A 122 4.70 4.61 2.59
C PHE A 122 3.36 4.54 3.31
N THR A 123 2.49 5.55 3.19
CA THR A 123 1.22 5.55 3.94
C THR A 123 0.29 4.38 3.57
N ALA A 124 -0.28 3.72 4.57
CA ALA A 124 -1.35 2.72 4.41
C ALA A 124 -2.77 3.33 4.46
N GLU A 125 -2.89 4.67 4.51
CA GLU A 125 -4.16 5.39 4.71
C GLU A 125 -5.25 5.06 3.69
N PHE A 126 -4.87 4.67 2.47
CA PHE A 126 -5.81 4.20 1.44
C PHE A 126 -6.16 2.72 1.63
N ALA A 127 -5.17 1.91 2.00
CA ALA A 127 -5.28 0.45 2.01
C ALA A 127 -6.00 -0.13 3.23
N ILE A 128 -6.06 0.62 4.33
CA ILE A 128 -6.85 0.24 5.51
C ILE A 128 -8.37 0.41 5.30
N ARG A 129 -8.78 1.26 4.34
CA ARG A 129 -10.19 1.68 4.18
C ARG A 129 -11.14 0.57 3.75
N PRO A 130 -10.78 -0.36 2.83
CA PRO A 130 -11.61 -1.52 2.55
C PRO A 130 -11.94 -2.35 3.80
N PHE A 131 -10.98 -2.51 4.72
CA PHE A 131 -11.20 -3.21 5.99
C PHE A 131 -12.16 -2.44 6.91
N LEU A 132 -11.99 -1.12 7.04
CA LEU A 132 -12.93 -0.26 7.78
C LEU A 132 -14.35 -0.26 7.20
N GLN A 133 -14.51 -0.48 5.90
CA GLN A 133 -15.82 -0.56 5.23
C GLN A 133 -16.47 -1.93 5.38
N HIS A 134 -15.68 -3.01 5.43
CA HIS A 134 -16.18 -4.38 5.46
C HIS A 134 -16.36 -4.93 6.88
N ASP A 135 -15.36 -4.72 7.75
CA ASP A 135 -15.33 -5.21 9.12
C ASP A 135 -14.80 -4.10 10.04
N MET A 136 -15.66 -3.10 10.23
CA MET A 136 -15.36 -1.89 10.99
C MET A 136 -14.94 -2.21 12.43
N ALA A 137 -15.70 -3.06 13.14
CA ALA A 137 -15.46 -3.36 14.54
C ALA A 137 -14.09 -4.00 14.74
N ARG A 138 -13.76 -5.02 13.94
CA ARG A 138 -12.46 -5.70 14.03
C ARG A 138 -11.31 -4.79 13.64
N THR A 139 -11.51 -3.94 12.63
CA THR A 139 -10.46 -3.01 12.18
C THR A 139 -10.22 -1.90 13.20
N LEU A 140 -11.27 -1.32 13.80
CA LEU A 140 -11.13 -0.32 14.86
C LEU A 140 -10.42 -0.90 16.09
N ALA A 141 -10.71 -2.14 16.48
CA ALA A 141 -9.99 -2.80 17.58
C ALA A 141 -8.48 -2.96 17.29
N ARG A 142 -8.10 -3.21 16.02
CA ARG A 142 -6.67 -3.21 15.61
C ARG A 142 -6.08 -1.80 15.66
N LEU A 143 -6.83 -0.78 15.22
CA LEU A 143 -6.36 0.60 15.22
C LEU A 143 -6.22 1.17 16.64
N GLU A 144 -7.05 0.74 17.57
CA GLU A 144 -6.92 1.07 19.00
C GLU A 144 -5.60 0.52 19.58
N GLN A 145 -5.21 -0.69 19.20
CA GLN A 145 -3.89 -1.22 19.57
C GLN A 145 -2.76 -0.39 18.95
N TRP A 146 -2.94 0.08 17.70
CA TRP A 146 -1.95 0.86 16.97
C TRP A 146 -1.87 2.33 17.39
N SER A 147 -2.84 2.86 18.13
CA SER A 147 -2.83 4.27 18.57
C SER A 147 -1.67 4.55 19.54
N THR A 148 -1.20 3.52 20.24
CA THR A 148 -0.08 3.58 21.19
C THR A 148 1.21 2.93 20.64
N ASP A 149 1.26 2.61 19.35
CA ASP A 149 2.42 1.99 18.73
C ASP A 149 3.67 2.89 18.86
N ARG A 150 4.85 2.29 18.98
CA ARG A 150 6.12 3.04 19.06
C ARG A 150 6.41 3.83 17.79
N SER A 151 5.99 3.33 16.64
CA SER A 151 6.20 3.98 15.34
C SER A 151 5.21 5.12 15.12
N GLU A 152 5.71 6.33 14.89
CA GLU A 152 4.87 7.48 14.55
C GLU A 152 4.10 7.30 13.24
N HIS A 153 4.63 6.53 12.29
CA HIS A 153 3.94 6.22 11.04
C HIS A 153 2.72 5.33 11.25
N VAL A 154 2.82 4.38 12.20
CA VAL A 154 1.70 3.51 12.59
C VAL A 154 0.64 4.32 13.33
N ARG A 155 1.03 5.17 14.29
CA ARG A 155 0.08 6.08 14.96
C ARG A 155 -0.57 7.06 13.98
N ARG A 156 0.18 7.60 13.03
CA ARG A 156 -0.35 8.46 11.95
C ARG A 156 -1.40 7.73 11.11
N LEU A 157 -1.19 6.46 10.78
CA LEU A 157 -2.16 5.66 10.05
C LEU A 157 -3.51 5.57 10.77
N VAL A 158 -3.50 5.46 12.11
CA VAL A 158 -4.74 5.43 12.91
C VAL A 158 -5.57 6.69 12.66
N SER A 159 -4.96 7.87 12.73
CA SER A 159 -5.62 9.14 12.46
C SER A 159 -5.98 9.31 10.98
N GLU A 160 -5.00 9.21 10.08
CA GLU A 160 -5.20 9.50 8.65
C GLU A 160 -6.10 8.48 7.95
N GLY A 161 -5.93 7.20 8.25
CA GLY A 161 -6.70 6.11 7.66
C GLY A 161 -8.18 6.15 8.02
N THR A 162 -8.52 6.70 9.19
CA THR A 162 -9.91 6.81 9.68
C THR A 162 -10.59 8.12 9.31
N ARG A 163 -9.89 9.06 8.63
CA ARG A 163 -10.46 10.33 8.19
C ARG A 163 -11.76 10.10 7.39
N PRO A 164 -12.88 10.73 7.80
CA PRO A 164 -14.15 10.60 7.08
C PRO A 164 -14.05 11.08 5.62
N ARG A 165 -13.22 12.11 5.38
CA ARG A 165 -12.99 12.76 4.08
C ARG A 165 -11.50 12.87 3.75
N LEU A 166 -10.83 11.73 3.61
CA LEU A 166 -9.44 11.69 3.16
C LEU A 166 -9.32 12.11 1.67
N PRO A 167 -8.45 13.06 1.30
CA PRO A 167 -8.22 13.41 -0.10
C PRO A 167 -7.81 12.20 -0.94
N TRP A 168 -8.25 12.16 -2.21
CA TRP A 168 -7.94 11.10 -3.19
C TRP A 168 -8.45 9.68 -2.83
N ALA A 169 -9.07 9.50 -1.66
CA ALA A 169 -9.66 8.25 -1.22
C ALA A 169 -11.20 8.27 -1.31
N PRO A 170 -11.86 7.11 -1.47
CA PRO A 170 -13.28 6.99 -1.18
C PRO A 170 -13.58 7.46 0.24
N ARG A 171 -14.65 8.23 0.43
CA ARG A 171 -15.08 8.67 1.76
C ARG A 171 -15.47 7.46 2.63
N LEU A 172 -15.50 7.65 3.95
CA LEU A 172 -16.09 6.70 4.90
C LEU A 172 -17.42 7.28 5.38
N PRO A 173 -18.56 6.98 4.71
CA PRO A 173 -19.86 7.55 5.08
C PRO A 173 -20.26 7.22 6.51
N GLN A 174 -19.86 6.06 7.03
CA GLN A 174 -20.13 5.67 8.42
C GLN A 174 -19.56 6.66 9.43
N PHE A 175 -18.32 7.14 9.23
CA PHE A 175 -17.69 8.12 10.13
C PHE A 175 -18.10 9.57 9.85
N GLN A 176 -18.68 9.84 8.68
CA GLN A 176 -19.33 11.14 8.45
C GLN A 176 -20.68 11.23 9.18
N ARG A 177 -21.39 10.11 9.30
CA ARG A 177 -22.67 10.02 10.03
C ARG A 177 -22.45 10.01 11.54
N ASP A 178 -21.49 9.23 12.00
CA ASP A 178 -21.13 9.16 13.42
C ASP A 178 -19.60 9.13 13.58
N PRO A 179 -18.98 10.24 14.02
CA PRO A 179 -17.54 10.31 14.23
C PRO A 179 -17.09 9.71 15.56
N GLN A 180 -17.99 9.38 16.50
CA GLN A 180 -17.64 8.90 17.83
C GLN A 180 -16.63 7.74 17.83
N PRO A 181 -16.76 6.69 16.97
CA PRO A 181 -15.82 5.58 16.98
C PRO A 181 -14.39 5.97 16.65
N VAL A 182 -14.19 6.99 15.80
CA VAL A 182 -12.86 7.44 15.38
C VAL A 182 -12.30 8.54 16.27
N LEU A 183 -13.15 9.34 16.92
CA LEU A 183 -12.72 10.32 17.92
C LEU A 183 -12.05 9.65 19.11
N ARG A 184 -12.58 8.51 19.57
CA ARG A 184 -11.96 7.70 20.64
C ARG A 184 -10.56 7.20 20.34
N LEU A 185 -10.14 7.18 19.07
CA LEU A 185 -8.78 6.79 18.67
C LEU A 185 -7.79 7.97 18.72
N LEU A 186 -8.28 9.20 18.95
CA LEU A 186 -7.51 10.44 18.95
C LEU A 186 -7.33 11.04 20.35
N GLU A 187 -8.00 10.47 21.35
CA GLU A 187 -7.91 10.82 22.77
C GLU A 187 -6.75 10.07 23.43
#